data_AF-A0A7H1J3H8-F1
#
_entry.id   AF-A0A7H1J3H8-F1
#
_cell.length_a   1.000
_cell.length_b   1.000
_cell.length_c   1.000
_cell.angle_alpha   90.00
_cell.angle_beta   90.00
_cell.angle_gamma   90.00
#
_symmetry.space_group_name_H-M   'P 1'
#
loop_
_entity.id
_entity.type
_entity.pdbx_description
1 polymer ?
#
loop_
_entity_poly.entity_id
_entity_poly.type
_entity_poly.pdbx_seq_one_letter_code
_entity_poly.pdbx_strand_id
1 'polypeptide(L)'
;MYQEASNTNLLMLLHTAVYPFIAALIVSFVAGKLLRASSYLGYLGGFIVGLSLIHSGLSFPPNQAIDYYAVTIVIGIISLLCISKLKVPAITNSALFLLSGLSFFFLLNPVLKHAGFITSLSWAAASSLIVVCYYLLSPKTQKSYQYETRSLGNFLSPIGLMIVAGSAAPVVSIGGSLLIGQLLGAFAAAMLGYVIVSYLTKHTQHNVYIPALLILGGLITQSHILADIPLHVMLMLSASLFVTPLILLFTNKISHIVVSQVVISGIISAFSLWLIWPESSLY
;
A
#
# COMPACT_ATOMS: atom_id res chain seq x y z
N MET A 1 12.82 -34.65 5.82
CA MET A 1 13.11 -33.53 4.89
C MET A 1 11.87 -32.85 4.30
N TYR A 2 10.85 -33.55 3.78
CA TYR A 2 9.64 -32.89 3.24
C TYR A 2 8.66 -32.33 4.30
N GLN A 3 8.61 -32.89 5.51
CA GLN A 3 7.69 -32.43 6.55
C GLN A 3 8.08 -31.06 7.17
N GLU A 4 9.38 -30.79 7.31
CA GLU A 4 9.87 -29.52 7.87
C GLU A 4 9.63 -28.34 6.91
N ALA A 5 9.80 -28.55 5.59
CA ALA A 5 9.49 -27.54 4.58
C ALA A 5 7.98 -27.22 4.49
N SER A 6 7.11 -28.20 4.79
CA SER A 6 5.66 -27.95 4.82
C SER A 6 5.25 -27.05 5.98
N ASN A 7 5.89 -27.22 7.15
CA ASN A 7 5.61 -26.42 8.33
C ASN A 7 6.13 -24.98 8.18
N THR A 8 7.28 -24.77 7.52
CA THR A 8 7.81 -23.43 7.27
C THR A 8 6.98 -22.66 6.25
N ASN A 9 6.49 -23.31 5.19
CA ASN A 9 5.58 -22.67 4.22
C ASN A 9 4.23 -22.30 4.85
N LEU A 10 3.68 -23.16 5.72
CA LEU A 10 2.43 -22.89 6.43
C LEU A 10 2.61 -21.71 7.40
N LEU A 11 3.71 -21.69 8.15
CA LEU A 11 4.03 -20.59 9.08
C LEU A 11 4.24 -19.27 8.34
N MET A 12 4.94 -19.32 7.20
CA MET A 12 5.11 -18.18 6.30
C MET A 12 3.76 -17.65 5.80
N LEU A 13 2.86 -18.51 5.34
CA LEU A 13 1.51 -18.13 4.89
C LEU A 13 0.67 -17.54 6.04
N LEU A 14 0.84 -18.07 7.26
CA LEU A 14 0.20 -17.55 8.46
C LEU A 14 0.65 -16.11 8.76
N HIS A 15 1.96 -15.85 8.74
CA HIS A 15 2.53 -14.53 9.05
C HIS A 15 2.24 -13.50 7.96
N THR A 16 2.15 -13.95 6.70
CA THR A 16 2.00 -13.08 5.53
C THR A 16 0.57 -12.77 5.18
N ALA A 17 -0.37 -13.67 5.41
CA ALA A 17 -1.75 -13.49 5.01
C ALA A 17 -2.73 -13.61 6.18
N VAL A 18 -2.67 -14.71 6.93
CA VAL A 18 -3.73 -15.06 7.89
C VAL A 18 -3.72 -14.15 9.12
N TYR A 19 -2.58 -13.96 9.77
CA TYR A 19 -2.50 -13.11 10.96
C TYR A 19 -2.72 -11.63 10.67
N PRO A 20 -2.14 -11.02 9.62
CA PRO A 20 -2.45 -9.64 9.24
C PRO A 20 -3.93 -9.45 8.91
N PHE A 21 -4.55 -10.43 8.23
CA PHE A 21 -5.97 -10.41 7.91
C PHE A 21 -6.85 -10.47 9.18
N ILE A 22 -6.61 -11.43 10.07
CA ILE A 22 -7.37 -11.59 11.32
C ILE A 22 -7.19 -10.35 12.21
N ALA A 23 -5.96 -9.84 12.33
CA ALA A 23 -5.68 -8.62 13.07
C ALA A 23 -6.44 -7.42 12.47
N ALA A 24 -6.42 -7.26 11.14
CA ALA A 24 -7.19 -6.23 10.47
C ALA A 24 -8.70 -6.39 10.71
N LEU A 25 -9.25 -7.61 10.68
CA LEU A 25 -10.66 -7.85 10.98
C LEU A 25 -11.01 -7.41 12.40
N ILE A 26 -10.25 -7.86 13.40
CA ILE A 26 -10.51 -7.56 14.82
C ILE A 26 -10.38 -6.05 15.05
N VAL A 27 -9.28 -5.43 14.62
CA VAL A 27 -9.03 -4.00 14.83
C VAL A 27 -10.03 -3.15 14.06
N SER A 28 -10.37 -3.51 12.81
CA SER A 28 -11.41 -2.81 12.04
C SER A 28 -12.78 -2.92 12.72
N PHE A 29 -13.10 -4.10 13.29
CA PHE A 29 -14.39 -4.31 13.94
C PHE A 29 -14.49 -3.52 15.24
N VAL A 30 -13.43 -3.55 16.06
CA VAL A 30 -13.35 -2.78 17.31
C VAL A 30 -13.35 -1.28 17.02
N ALA A 31 -12.47 -0.81 16.13
CA ALA A 31 -12.39 0.61 15.77
C ALA A 31 -13.67 1.11 15.06
N GLY A 32 -14.26 0.29 14.19
CA GLY A 32 -15.53 0.57 13.53
C GLY A 32 -16.69 0.69 14.50
N LYS A 33 -16.81 -0.23 15.46
CA LYS A 33 -17.90 -0.23 16.45
C LYS A 33 -17.73 0.82 17.54
N LEU A 34 -16.50 0.99 18.05
CA LEU A 34 -16.21 1.81 19.23
C LEU A 34 -15.87 3.26 18.89
N LEU A 35 -15.09 3.50 17.83
CA LEU A 35 -14.53 4.82 17.53
C LEU A 35 -15.13 5.46 16.28
N ARG A 36 -15.78 4.70 15.38
CA ARG A 36 -16.51 5.07 14.12
C ARG A 36 -15.75 5.96 13.12
N ALA A 37 -15.03 6.98 13.59
CA ALA A 37 -14.17 7.92 12.91
C ALA A 37 -12.72 7.42 12.68
N SER A 38 -12.36 6.22 13.13
CA SER A 38 -11.00 5.67 12.95
C SER A 38 -10.94 4.27 12.32
N SER A 39 -11.90 3.92 11.45
CA SER A 39 -11.92 2.61 10.77
C SER A 39 -10.62 2.28 10.02
N TYR A 40 -9.91 3.29 9.51
CA TYR A 40 -8.61 3.14 8.86
C TYR A 40 -7.52 2.53 9.76
N LEU A 41 -7.66 2.59 11.09
CA LEU A 41 -6.76 1.91 12.02
C LEU A 41 -6.79 0.38 11.85
N GLY A 42 -7.83 -0.16 11.25
CA GLY A 42 -7.98 -1.57 10.93
C GLY A 42 -6.83 -2.12 10.09
N TYR A 43 -6.68 -1.63 8.85
CA TYR A 43 -5.59 -2.11 7.99
C TYR A 43 -4.22 -1.66 8.48
N LEU A 44 -4.10 -0.50 9.14
CA LEU A 44 -2.84 -0.05 9.73
C LEU A 44 -2.39 -0.98 10.85
N GLY A 45 -3.30 -1.36 11.75
CA GLY A 45 -3.04 -2.33 12.81
C GLY A 45 -2.73 -3.71 12.25
N GLY A 46 -3.49 -4.17 11.26
CA GLY A 46 -3.20 -5.44 10.57
C GLY A 46 -1.84 -5.45 9.89
N PHE A 47 -1.45 -4.35 9.24
CA PHE A 47 -0.13 -4.21 8.63
C PHE A 47 0.98 -4.15 9.69
N ILE A 48 0.79 -3.46 10.83
CA ILE A 48 1.77 -3.46 11.94
C ILE A 48 1.97 -4.87 12.50
N VAL A 49 0.88 -5.63 12.68
CA VAL A 49 0.97 -7.03 13.11
C VAL A 49 1.70 -7.89 12.08
N GLY A 50 1.41 -7.71 10.79
CA GLY A 50 2.18 -8.38 9.74
C GLY A 50 3.65 -7.99 9.77
N LEU A 51 3.94 -6.70 9.92
CA LEU A 51 5.30 -6.18 9.98
C LEU A 51 6.05 -6.73 11.20
N SER A 52 5.44 -6.82 12.38
CA SER A 52 6.12 -7.39 13.57
C SER A 52 6.35 -8.90 13.48
N LEU A 53 5.48 -9.63 12.78
CA LEU A 53 5.57 -11.07 12.60
C LEU A 53 6.55 -11.47 11.48
N ILE A 54 6.65 -10.66 10.43
CA ILE A 54 7.57 -10.85 9.30
C ILE A 54 8.95 -10.27 9.62
N HIS A 55 8.97 -9.09 10.24
CA HIS A 55 10.17 -8.40 10.69
C HIS A 55 10.24 -8.42 12.21
N SER A 56 10.79 -9.52 12.76
CA SER A 56 10.94 -9.74 14.20
C SER A 56 11.99 -8.79 14.79
N GLY A 57 11.62 -7.52 15.03
CA GLY A 57 12.54 -6.57 15.62
C GLY A 57 12.26 -5.10 15.33
N LEU A 58 11.00 -4.65 15.43
CA LEU A 58 10.69 -3.23 15.47
C LEU A 58 11.53 -2.55 16.57
N SER A 59 12.63 -1.91 16.20
CA SER A 59 13.48 -1.23 17.16
C SER A 59 13.01 0.20 17.34
N PHE A 60 13.03 0.69 18.58
CA PHE A 60 12.82 2.09 18.88
C PHE A 60 14.04 2.63 19.64
N PRO A 61 14.84 3.55 19.05
CA PRO A 61 14.64 4.23 17.76
C PRO A 61 14.79 3.31 16.53
N PRO A 62 14.20 3.67 15.36
CA PRO A 62 14.30 2.89 14.13
C PRO A 62 15.75 2.72 13.72
N ASN A 63 16.19 1.49 13.48
CA ASN A 63 17.59 1.20 13.15
C ASN A 63 17.72 0.63 11.72
N GLN A 64 16.65 0.01 11.21
CA GLN A 64 16.57 -0.51 9.85
C GLN A 64 15.53 0.23 9.00
N ALA A 65 15.67 0.16 7.67
CA ALA A 65 14.77 0.83 6.73
C ALA A 65 13.30 0.38 6.86
N ILE A 66 13.07 -0.86 7.29
CA ILE A 66 11.74 -1.44 7.48
C ILE A 66 11.08 -0.91 8.76
N ASP A 67 11.84 -0.54 9.79
CA ASP A 67 11.30 0.03 11.03
C ASP A 67 10.59 1.38 10.79
N TYR A 68 11.05 2.12 9.77
CA TYR A 68 10.47 3.40 9.37
C TYR A 68 9.06 3.28 8.76
N TYR A 69 8.55 2.06 8.50
CA TYR A 69 7.13 1.89 8.19
C TYR A 69 6.23 2.26 9.37
N ALA A 70 6.63 2.02 10.61
CA ALA A 70 5.87 2.47 11.78
C ALA A 70 5.76 4.01 11.81
N VAL A 71 6.86 4.70 11.48
CA VAL A 71 6.90 6.16 11.34
C VAL A 71 6.04 6.63 10.16
N THR A 72 6.09 5.92 9.04
CA THR A 72 5.28 6.19 7.84
C THR A 72 3.78 6.11 8.13
N ILE A 73 3.36 5.15 8.97
CA ILE A 73 1.96 5.04 9.42
C ILE A 73 1.55 6.30 10.19
N VAL A 74 2.38 6.76 11.14
CA VAL A 74 2.10 7.99 11.91
C VAL A 74 2.01 9.20 10.98
N ILE A 75 2.94 9.35 10.05
CA ILE A 75 2.93 10.43 9.04
C ILE A 75 1.69 10.34 8.15
N GLY A 76 1.27 9.13 7.77
CA GLY A 76 0.05 8.89 7.01
C GLY A 76 -1.21 9.31 7.75
N ILE A 77 -1.31 9.01 9.05
CA ILE A 77 -2.42 9.47 9.90
C ILE A 77 -2.43 11.00 9.98
N ILE A 78 -1.27 11.64 10.20
CA ILE A 78 -1.13 13.10 10.21
C ILE A 78 -1.55 13.71 8.87
N SER A 79 -1.15 13.09 7.75
CA SER A 79 -1.52 13.52 6.40
C SER A 79 -3.03 13.45 6.17
N LEU A 80 -3.66 12.36 6.60
CA LEU A 80 -5.11 12.19 6.54
C LEU A 80 -5.84 13.25 7.39
N LEU A 81 -5.35 13.53 8.61
CA LEU A 81 -5.89 14.58 9.47
C LEU A 81 -5.73 15.97 8.84
N CYS A 82 -4.56 16.28 8.28
CA CYS A 82 -4.30 17.53 7.56
C CYS A 82 -5.33 17.73 6.44
N ILE A 83 -5.52 16.72 5.59
CA ILE A 83 -6.46 16.78 4.47
C ILE A 83 -7.91 16.91 4.93
N SER A 84 -8.28 16.28 6.05
CA SER A 84 -9.63 16.37 6.60
C SER A 84 -9.96 17.73 7.24
N LYS A 85 -8.94 18.47 7.71
CA LYS A 85 -9.11 19.73 8.46
C LYS A 85 -8.82 20.98 7.62
N LEU A 86 -7.87 20.89 6.68
CA LEU A 86 -7.47 22.02 5.84
C LEU A 86 -8.43 22.19 4.67
N LYS A 87 -9.04 23.38 4.59
CA LYS A 87 -10.02 23.72 3.54
C LYS A 87 -9.39 24.34 2.30
N VAL A 88 -8.14 24.83 2.40
CA VAL A 88 -7.46 25.54 1.31
C VAL A 88 -6.67 24.53 0.47
N PRO A 89 -7.03 24.32 -0.82
CA PRO A 89 -6.47 23.24 -1.63
C PRO A 89 -4.96 23.38 -1.84
N ALA A 90 -4.44 24.59 -1.99
CA ALA A 90 -2.99 24.83 -2.14
C ALA A 90 -2.21 24.42 -0.89
N ILE A 91 -2.72 24.74 0.30
CA ILE A 91 -2.10 24.38 1.58
C ILE A 91 -2.19 22.87 1.79
N THR A 92 -3.34 22.27 1.47
CA THR A 92 -3.55 20.83 1.58
C THR A 92 -2.58 20.03 0.70
N ASN A 93 -2.41 20.45 -0.56
CA ASN A 93 -1.49 19.78 -1.48
C ASN A 93 -0.03 19.97 -1.07
N SER A 94 0.34 21.17 -0.61
CA SER A 94 1.69 21.45 -0.09
C SER A 94 2.00 20.62 1.17
N ALA A 95 1.06 20.55 2.12
CA ALA A 95 1.20 19.72 3.31
C ALA A 95 1.34 18.24 2.95
N LEU A 96 0.53 17.73 2.01
CA LEU A 96 0.63 16.36 1.53
C LEU A 96 1.99 16.09 0.87
N PHE A 97 2.48 17.01 0.03
CA PHE A 97 3.80 16.90 -0.60
C PHE A 97 4.92 16.83 0.44
N LEU A 98 4.90 17.71 1.44
CA LEU A 98 5.90 17.75 2.50
C LEU A 98 5.86 16.49 3.38
N LEU A 99 4.67 16.08 3.83
CA LEU A 99 4.50 14.91 4.69
C LEU A 99 4.86 13.61 3.95
N SER A 100 4.40 13.44 2.71
CA SER A 100 4.78 12.28 1.89
C SER A 100 6.28 12.26 1.59
N GLY A 101 6.87 13.42 1.25
CA GLY A 101 8.32 13.55 1.04
C GLY A 101 9.12 13.18 2.29
N LEU A 102 8.69 13.66 3.46
CA LEU A 102 9.32 13.31 4.74
C LEU A 102 9.20 11.80 5.04
N SER A 103 8.06 11.19 4.72
CA SER A 103 7.85 9.75 4.85
C SER A 103 8.80 8.94 3.99
N PHE A 104 8.89 9.26 2.69
CA PHE A 104 9.79 8.57 1.78
C PHE A 104 11.25 8.84 2.10
N PHE A 105 11.59 10.05 2.54
CA PHE A 105 12.94 10.36 3.00
C PHE A 105 13.34 9.44 4.16
N PHE A 106 12.49 9.27 5.18
CA PHE A 106 12.79 8.36 6.28
C PHE A 106 12.84 6.89 5.88
N LEU A 107 12.02 6.44 4.94
CA LEU A 107 12.07 5.06 4.43
C LEU A 107 13.32 4.76 3.60
N LEU A 108 13.81 5.74 2.82
CA LEU A 108 14.84 5.53 1.81
C LEU A 108 16.24 5.95 2.27
N ASN A 109 16.34 6.98 3.11
CA ASN A 109 17.63 7.51 3.57
C ASN A 109 18.50 6.49 4.31
N PRO A 110 17.98 5.56 5.14
CA PRO A 110 18.81 4.54 5.79
C PRO A 110 19.54 3.66 4.78
N VAL A 111 18.94 3.39 3.61
CA VAL A 111 19.54 2.54 2.58
C VAL A 111 20.39 3.34 1.61
N LEU A 112 19.93 4.54 1.23
CA LEU A 112 20.64 5.43 0.30
C LEU A 112 21.72 6.29 0.97
N LYS A 113 22.01 6.09 2.26
CA LYS A 113 23.01 6.89 3.00
C LYS A 113 24.37 6.90 2.30
N HIS A 114 24.74 5.78 1.68
CA HIS A 114 25.99 5.61 0.95
C HIS A 114 25.98 6.28 -0.44
N ALA A 115 24.82 6.41 -1.07
CA ALA A 115 24.65 7.08 -2.36
C ALA A 115 24.61 8.62 -2.21
N GLY A 116 24.46 9.13 -0.99
CA GLY A 116 24.55 10.54 -0.64
C GLY A 116 23.18 11.21 -0.48
N PHE A 117 23.15 12.27 0.32
CA PHE A 117 21.92 12.96 0.73
C PHE A 117 21.06 13.47 -0.43
N ILE A 118 21.68 13.93 -1.52
CA ILE A 118 20.94 14.43 -2.69
C ILE A 118 20.11 13.31 -3.34
N THR A 119 20.64 12.09 -3.36
CA THR A 119 19.92 10.94 -3.95
C THR A 119 18.68 10.59 -3.14
N SER A 120 18.79 10.52 -1.81
CA SER A 120 17.63 10.24 -0.94
C SER A 120 16.58 11.34 -1.01
N LEU A 121 17.00 12.61 -1.10
CA LEU A 121 16.09 13.73 -1.28
C LEU A 121 15.39 13.70 -2.66
N SER A 122 16.11 13.36 -3.72
CA SER A 122 15.54 13.28 -5.08
C SER A 122 14.47 12.18 -5.19
N TRP A 123 14.74 11.01 -4.62
CA TRP A 123 13.77 9.91 -4.57
C TRP A 123 12.55 10.25 -3.71
N ALA A 124 12.77 10.92 -2.58
CA ALA A 124 11.68 11.40 -1.73
C ALA A 124 10.79 12.40 -2.45
N ALA A 125 11.39 13.36 -3.17
CA ALA A 125 10.67 14.36 -3.95
C ALA A 125 9.91 13.77 -5.15
N ALA A 126 10.51 12.81 -5.87
CA ALA A 126 9.83 12.11 -6.96
C ALA A 126 8.63 11.30 -6.44
N SER A 127 8.81 10.59 -5.33
CA SER A 127 7.76 9.76 -4.72
C SER A 127 6.62 10.60 -4.13
N SER A 128 6.93 11.75 -3.51
CA SER A 128 5.91 12.68 -3.02
C SER A 128 5.10 13.30 -4.18
N LEU A 129 5.75 13.59 -5.31
CA LEU A 129 5.07 14.08 -6.51
C LEU A 129 4.08 13.04 -7.03
N ILE A 130 4.47 11.76 -7.09
CA ILE A 130 3.57 10.65 -7.46
C ILE A 130 2.37 10.58 -6.51
N VAL A 131 2.57 10.71 -5.19
CA VAL A 131 1.49 10.70 -4.20
C VAL A 131 0.52 11.87 -4.39
N VAL A 132 1.04 13.07 -4.65
CA VAL A 132 0.20 14.24 -4.90
C VAL A 132 -0.55 14.08 -6.24
N CYS A 133 0.10 13.61 -7.29
CA CYS A 133 -0.56 13.29 -8.56
C CYS A 133 -1.67 12.27 -8.38
N TYR A 134 -1.43 11.20 -7.62
CA TYR A 134 -2.46 10.22 -7.28
C TYR A 134 -3.61 10.87 -6.52
N TYR A 135 -3.32 11.74 -5.54
CA TYR A 135 -4.36 12.45 -4.79
C TYR A 135 -5.20 13.39 -5.67
N LEU A 136 -4.60 14.04 -6.67
CA LEU A 136 -5.29 14.92 -7.60
C LEU A 136 -6.14 14.16 -8.63
N LEU A 137 -5.64 13.01 -9.10
CA LEU A 137 -6.32 12.12 -10.05
C LEU A 137 -7.39 11.27 -9.38
N SER A 138 -7.12 10.83 -8.15
CA SER A 138 -8.08 10.12 -7.32
C SER A 138 -9.27 11.05 -7.17
N PRO A 139 -10.41 10.67 -7.73
CA PRO A 139 -11.46 11.64 -7.93
C PRO A 139 -11.88 12.21 -6.58
N LYS A 140 -12.22 13.51 -6.57
CA LYS A 140 -12.97 14.16 -5.48
C LYS A 140 -14.41 13.59 -5.37
N THR A 141 -14.60 12.33 -5.79
CA THR A 141 -15.83 11.57 -5.87
C THR A 141 -16.37 11.36 -4.48
N GLN A 142 -17.24 12.28 -4.09
CA GLN A 142 -18.56 11.93 -3.57
C GLN A 142 -19.50 13.14 -3.48
N LYS A 143 -19.34 14.18 -4.34
CA LYS A 143 -20.37 15.23 -4.41
C LYS A 143 -21.61 14.85 -5.24
N SER A 144 -21.62 13.70 -5.93
CA SER A 144 -22.70 13.37 -6.88
C SER A 144 -23.57 12.15 -6.55
N TYR A 145 -23.37 11.46 -5.42
CA TYR A 145 -24.26 10.35 -5.02
C TYR A 145 -24.72 10.54 -3.58
N GLN A 146 -25.57 11.55 -3.39
CA GLN A 146 -26.33 11.76 -2.16
C GLN A 146 -27.62 10.90 -2.12
N TYR A 147 -27.88 10.14 -3.18
CA TYR A 147 -28.98 9.19 -3.27
C TYR A 147 -28.46 7.93 -3.95
N GLU A 148 -28.04 6.96 -3.15
CA GLU A 148 -28.41 5.54 -3.30
C GLU A 148 -27.47 4.63 -2.47
N THR A 149 -28.11 3.91 -1.55
CA THR A 149 -27.84 2.54 -1.11
C THR A 149 -26.46 1.93 -1.39
N ARG A 150 -25.75 1.54 -0.32
CA ARG A 150 -24.85 0.34 -0.31
C ARG A 150 -23.80 0.24 -1.43
N SER A 151 -23.28 1.35 -1.92
CA SER A 151 -22.34 1.34 -3.03
C SER A 151 -20.91 0.98 -2.57
N LEU A 152 -20.37 -0.10 -3.14
CA LEU A 152 -18.95 -0.50 -3.06
C LEU A 152 -18.01 0.60 -3.61
N GLY A 153 -18.56 1.62 -4.25
CA GLY A 153 -17.87 2.76 -4.86
C GLY A 153 -16.94 3.50 -3.90
N ASN A 154 -17.30 3.62 -2.62
CA ASN A 154 -16.48 4.33 -1.63
C ASN A 154 -15.21 3.59 -1.24
N PHE A 155 -15.13 2.30 -1.59
CA PHE A 155 -13.99 1.43 -1.32
C PHE A 155 -13.14 1.18 -2.58
N LEU A 156 -13.45 1.82 -3.72
CA LEU A 156 -12.74 1.59 -4.98
C LEU A 156 -11.24 1.89 -4.88
N SER A 157 -10.84 3.03 -4.32
CA SER A 157 -9.41 3.35 -4.16
C SER A 157 -8.70 2.36 -3.22
N PRO A 158 -9.23 2.04 -2.02
CA PRO A 158 -8.70 0.94 -1.19
C PRO A 158 -8.59 -0.41 -1.90
N ILE A 159 -9.62 -0.81 -2.66
CA ILE A 159 -9.63 -2.09 -3.42
C ILE A 159 -8.58 -2.05 -4.54
N GLY A 160 -8.43 -0.93 -5.23
CA GLY A 160 -7.40 -0.73 -6.24
C GLY A 160 -6.00 -0.94 -5.67
N LEU A 161 -5.68 -0.29 -4.55
CA LEU A 161 -4.40 -0.44 -3.87
C LEU A 161 -4.18 -1.88 -3.36
N MET A 162 -5.23 -2.54 -2.87
CA MET A 162 -5.18 -3.96 -2.46
C MET A 162 -4.81 -4.88 -3.63
N ILE A 163 -5.45 -4.68 -4.80
CA ILE A 163 -5.16 -5.47 -6.01
C ILE A 163 -3.73 -5.24 -6.47
N VAL A 164 -3.27 -3.98 -6.49
CA VAL A 164 -1.88 -3.65 -6.84
C VAL A 164 -0.91 -4.36 -5.91
N ALA A 165 -1.10 -4.26 -4.59
CA ALA A 165 -0.24 -4.92 -3.62
C ALA A 165 -0.19 -6.44 -3.79
N GLY A 166 -1.36 -7.08 -3.97
CA GLY A 166 -1.45 -8.52 -4.21
C GLY A 166 -0.79 -8.95 -5.53
N SER A 167 -0.94 -8.15 -6.58
CA SER A 167 -0.32 -8.41 -7.89
C SER A 167 1.20 -8.16 -7.89
N ALA A 168 1.69 -7.21 -7.09
CA ALA A 168 3.10 -6.88 -6.99
C ALA A 168 3.88 -7.85 -6.08
N ALA A 169 3.23 -8.44 -5.08
CA ALA A 169 3.85 -9.38 -4.15
C ALA A 169 4.66 -10.50 -4.83
N PRO A 170 4.11 -11.29 -5.79
CA PRO A 170 4.87 -12.34 -6.45
C PRO A 170 6.06 -11.79 -7.26
N VAL A 171 5.89 -10.64 -7.92
CA VAL A 171 6.95 -9.98 -8.70
C VAL A 171 8.14 -9.64 -7.80
N VAL A 172 7.86 -9.05 -6.65
CA VAL A 172 8.91 -8.61 -5.72
C VAL A 172 9.53 -9.79 -4.96
N SER A 173 8.74 -10.79 -4.60
CA SER A 173 9.24 -12.01 -3.96
C SER A 173 10.18 -12.80 -4.85
N ILE A 174 9.85 -12.96 -6.14
CA ILE A 174 10.71 -13.65 -7.11
C ILE A 174 11.88 -12.76 -7.51
N GLY A 175 11.64 -11.46 -7.63
CA GLY A 175 12.60 -10.53 -8.22
C GLY A 175 13.76 -10.07 -7.34
N GLY A 176 13.70 -10.30 -6.03
CA GLY A 176 14.89 -10.07 -5.19
C GLY A 176 14.67 -9.96 -3.70
N SER A 177 13.43 -9.84 -3.20
CA SER A 177 13.19 -9.81 -1.75
C SER A 177 11.88 -10.46 -1.38
N LEU A 178 12.02 -11.69 -0.85
CA LEU A 178 10.92 -12.41 -0.24
C LEU A 178 10.26 -11.57 0.87
N LEU A 179 11.05 -10.90 1.70
CA LEU A 179 10.55 -10.08 2.82
C LEU A 179 9.61 -8.96 2.33
N ILE A 180 10.01 -8.20 1.31
CA ILE A 180 9.16 -7.10 0.80
C ILE A 180 7.90 -7.66 0.14
N GLY A 181 8.00 -8.77 -0.59
CA GLY A 181 6.82 -9.43 -1.17
C GLY A 181 5.87 -9.98 -0.09
N GLN A 182 6.39 -10.48 1.02
CA GLN A 182 5.62 -10.88 2.20
C GLN A 182 4.90 -9.69 2.86
N LEU A 183 5.56 -8.53 2.97
CA LEU A 183 4.94 -7.31 3.47
C LEU A 183 3.85 -6.77 2.52
N LEU A 184 4.05 -6.87 1.20
CA LEU A 184 3.03 -6.55 0.19
C LEU A 184 1.80 -7.47 0.33
N GLY A 185 2.02 -8.77 0.55
CA GLY A 185 0.96 -9.73 0.86
C GLY A 185 0.21 -9.40 2.15
N ALA A 186 0.95 -9.08 3.23
CA ALA A 186 0.38 -8.69 4.51
C ALA A 186 -0.44 -7.40 4.41
N PHE A 187 0.05 -6.42 3.65
CA PHE A 187 -0.68 -5.20 3.36
C PHE A 187 -1.96 -5.47 2.57
N ALA A 188 -1.91 -6.29 1.50
CA ALA A 188 -3.08 -6.68 0.73
C ALA A 188 -4.12 -7.40 1.61
N ALA A 189 -3.68 -8.34 2.43
CA ALA A 189 -4.54 -9.07 3.38
C ALA A 189 -5.18 -8.14 4.41
N ALA A 190 -4.40 -7.20 4.99
CA ALA A 190 -4.91 -6.22 5.94
C ALA A 190 -5.95 -5.28 5.31
N MET A 191 -5.72 -4.84 4.06
CA MET A 191 -6.68 -4.03 3.30
C MET A 191 -7.97 -4.81 3.00
N LEU A 192 -7.87 -6.09 2.65
CA LEU A 192 -9.02 -6.95 2.42
C LEU A 192 -9.88 -7.08 3.69
N GLY A 193 -9.25 -7.32 4.85
CA GLY A 193 -9.93 -7.34 6.14
C GLY A 193 -10.65 -6.03 6.46
N TYR A 194 -9.98 -4.90 6.21
CA TYR A 194 -10.59 -3.57 6.36
C TYR A 194 -11.80 -3.36 5.45
N VAL A 195 -11.71 -3.72 4.17
CA VAL A 195 -12.80 -3.54 3.20
C VAL A 195 -14.01 -4.39 3.59
N ILE A 196 -13.81 -5.66 3.97
CA ILE A 196 -14.89 -6.56 4.41
C ILE A 196 -15.62 -5.97 5.62
N VAL A 197 -14.88 -5.60 6.67
CA VAL A 197 -15.51 -5.07 7.89
C VAL A 197 -16.20 -3.75 7.60
N SER A 198 -15.55 -2.83 6.89
CA SER A 198 -16.12 -1.52 6.59
C SER A 198 -17.39 -1.62 5.74
N TYR A 199 -17.43 -2.58 4.81
CA TYR A 199 -18.63 -2.91 4.04
C TYR A 199 -19.76 -3.46 4.93
N LEU A 200 -19.44 -4.41 5.81
CA LEU A 200 -20.42 -5.02 6.73
C LEU A 200 -20.96 -4.04 7.78
N THR A 201 -20.09 -3.22 8.37
CA THR A 201 -20.43 -2.22 9.39
C THR A 201 -20.97 -0.92 8.78
N LYS A 202 -20.97 -0.79 7.45
CA LYS A 202 -21.45 0.39 6.71
C LYS A 202 -20.70 1.68 7.10
N HIS A 203 -19.42 1.56 7.44
CA HIS A 203 -18.59 2.71 7.77
C HIS A 203 -17.78 3.11 6.55
N THR A 204 -17.95 4.36 6.13
CA THR A 204 -17.22 4.93 5.00
C THR A 204 -16.48 6.15 5.46
N GLN A 205 -15.22 6.24 5.11
CA GLN A 205 -14.37 7.37 5.44
C GLN A 205 -13.69 7.85 4.16
N HIS A 206 -13.66 9.16 3.98
CA HIS A 206 -12.99 9.75 2.84
C HIS A 206 -11.48 9.71 3.03
N ASN A 207 -10.76 9.58 1.91
CA ASN A 207 -9.31 9.71 1.84
C ASN A 207 -8.50 8.68 2.63
N VAL A 208 -9.13 7.57 3.05
CA VAL A 208 -8.47 6.45 3.76
C VAL A 208 -7.33 5.81 2.96
N TYR A 209 -7.32 6.02 1.64
CA TYR A 209 -6.28 5.53 0.74
C TYR A 209 -4.92 6.23 0.92
N ILE A 210 -4.82 7.37 1.63
CA ILE A 210 -3.56 8.13 1.72
C ILE A 210 -2.49 7.37 2.53
N PRO A 211 -2.72 6.95 3.79
CA PRO A 211 -1.73 6.14 4.49
C PRO A 211 -1.43 4.83 3.75
N ALA A 212 -2.45 4.21 3.15
CA ALA A 212 -2.31 3.01 2.32
C ALA A 212 -1.36 3.25 1.12
N LEU A 213 -1.47 4.39 0.45
CA LEU A 213 -0.61 4.77 -0.68
C LEU A 213 0.84 5.01 -0.22
N LEU A 214 1.06 5.61 0.96
CA LEU A 214 2.41 5.81 1.50
C LEU A 214 3.08 4.47 1.83
N ILE A 215 2.35 3.54 2.46
CA ILE A 215 2.88 2.20 2.75
C ILE A 215 3.19 1.45 1.46
N LEU A 216 2.24 1.38 0.53
CA LEU A 216 2.41 0.65 -0.72
C LEU A 216 3.50 1.27 -1.61
N GLY A 217 3.52 2.60 -1.74
CA GLY A 217 4.57 3.31 -2.46
C GLY A 217 5.93 3.11 -1.82
N GLY A 218 6.00 3.08 -0.49
CA GLY A 218 7.19 2.72 0.27
C GLY A 218 7.69 1.32 -0.11
N LEU A 219 6.81 0.32 -0.10
CA LEU A 219 7.16 -1.06 -0.42
C LEU A 219 7.64 -1.21 -1.86
N ILE A 220 6.98 -0.55 -2.81
CA ILE A 220 7.37 -0.57 -4.23
C ILE A 220 8.72 0.13 -4.44
N THR A 221 8.93 1.31 -3.87
CA THR A 221 10.21 2.04 -4.02
C THR A 221 11.37 1.31 -3.33
N GLN A 222 11.13 0.75 -2.14
CA GLN A 222 12.10 -0.09 -1.45
C GLN A 222 12.40 -1.40 -2.19
N SER A 223 11.48 -1.92 -3.01
CA SER A 223 11.76 -3.09 -3.83
C SER A 223 12.85 -2.82 -4.87
N HIS A 224 12.94 -1.60 -5.43
CA HIS A 224 14.06 -1.24 -6.29
C HIS A 224 15.37 -1.12 -5.50
N ILE A 225 15.32 -0.51 -4.31
CA ILE A 225 16.52 -0.09 -3.58
C ILE A 225 17.11 -1.20 -2.70
N LEU A 226 16.29 -2.10 -2.13
CA LEU A 226 16.75 -3.22 -1.29
C LEU A 226 16.72 -4.57 -2.01
N ALA A 227 15.86 -4.73 -3.01
CA ALA A 227 15.70 -6.00 -3.72
C ALA A 227 16.30 -5.97 -5.14
N ASP A 228 17.03 -4.90 -5.48
CA ASP A 228 17.68 -4.68 -6.77
C ASP A 228 16.76 -4.90 -7.99
N ILE A 229 15.45 -4.71 -7.81
CA ILE A 229 14.48 -4.84 -8.91
C ILE A 229 14.77 -3.74 -9.93
N PRO A 230 14.83 -4.04 -11.24
CA PRO A 230 15.08 -3.02 -12.24
C PRO A 230 14.10 -1.84 -12.16
N LEU A 231 14.62 -0.62 -12.32
CA LEU A 231 13.84 0.62 -12.18
C LEU A 231 12.61 0.64 -13.10
N HIS A 232 12.72 0.08 -14.31
CA HIS A 232 11.61 0.00 -15.25
C HIS A 232 10.46 -0.87 -14.71
N VAL A 233 10.75 -1.97 -14.01
CA VAL A 233 9.72 -2.81 -13.39
C VAL A 233 9.06 -2.08 -12.22
N MET A 234 9.86 -1.41 -11.38
CA MET A 234 9.32 -0.57 -10.30
C MET A 234 8.38 0.52 -10.85
N LEU A 235 8.74 1.18 -11.96
CA LEU A 235 7.88 2.16 -12.61
C LEU A 235 6.59 1.55 -13.15
N MET A 236 6.64 0.34 -13.73
CA MET A 236 5.45 -0.38 -14.18
C MET A 236 4.50 -0.73 -13.03
N LEU A 237 5.05 -1.24 -11.92
CA LEU A 237 4.27 -1.52 -10.70
C LEU A 237 3.67 -0.23 -10.12
N SER A 238 4.43 0.86 -10.10
CA SER A 238 3.93 2.18 -9.68
C SER A 238 2.82 2.70 -10.60
N ALA A 239 2.95 2.52 -11.91
CA ALA A 239 1.92 2.90 -12.88
C ALA A 239 0.59 2.16 -12.63
N SER A 240 0.64 0.91 -12.14
CA SER A 240 -0.56 0.14 -11.82
C SER A 240 -1.42 0.77 -10.71
N LEU A 241 -0.84 1.64 -9.86
CA LEU A 241 -1.58 2.43 -8.88
C LEU A 241 -2.60 3.34 -9.56
N PHE A 242 -2.26 3.92 -10.70
CA PHE A 242 -3.10 4.90 -11.40
C PHE A 242 -4.25 4.28 -12.20
N VAL A 243 -4.34 2.96 -12.30
CA VAL A 243 -5.37 2.28 -13.09
C VAL A 243 -6.78 2.62 -12.58
N THR A 244 -7.03 2.49 -11.27
CA THR A 244 -8.34 2.81 -10.66
C THR A 244 -8.76 4.28 -10.87
N PRO A 245 -7.93 5.29 -10.52
CA PRO A 245 -8.31 6.69 -10.71
C PRO A 245 -8.47 7.04 -12.20
N LEU A 246 -7.71 6.43 -13.11
CA LEU A 246 -7.88 6.66 -14.55
C LEU A 246 -9.19 6.05 -15.07
N ILE A 247 -9.52 4.81 -14.73
CA ILE A 247 -10.76 4.17 -15.21
C ILE A 247 -12.00 4.91 -14.69
N LEU A 248 -11.93 5.46 -13.48
CA LEU A 248 -12.98 6.30 -12.90
C LEU A 248 -13.29 7.55 -13.73
N LEU A 249 -12.36 8.02 -14.58
CA LEU A 249 -12.62 9.12 -15.51
C LEU A 249 -13.49 8.69 -16.70
N PHE A 250 -13.54 7.39 -17.02
CA PHE A 250 -14.21 6.85 -18.21
C PHE A 250 -15.50 6.11 -17.89
N THR A 251 -15.62 5.49 -16.72
CA THR A 251 -16.82 4.71 -16.35
C THR A 251 -17.17 4.84 -14.87
N ASN A 252 -18.47 4.87 -14.60
CA ASN A 252 -19.03 4.87 -13.24
C ASN A 252 -19.44 3.46 -12.78
N LYS A 253 -19.29 2.43 -13.62
CA LYS A 253 -19.71 1.07 -13.27
C LYS A 253 -18.62 0.38 -12.44
N ILE A 254 -18.92 0.11 -11.17
CA ILE A 254 -18.02 -0.53 -10.19
C ILE A 254 -17.40 -1.83 -10.71
N SER A 255 -18.21 -2.71 -11.32
CA SER A 255 -17.73 -3.99 -11.85
C SER A 255 -16.65 -3.81 -12.91
N HIS A 256 -16.83 -2.87 -13.83
CA HIS A 256 -15.84 -2.58 -14.87
C HIS A 256 -14.56 -2.01 -14.28
N ILE A 257 -14.63 -1.18 -13.24
CA ILE A 257 -13.46 -0.61 -12.57
C ILE A 257 -12.64 -1.72 -11.92
N VAL A 258 -13.28 -2.58 -11.13
CA VAL A 258 -12.59 -3.68 -10.42
C VAL A 258 -12.01 -4.69 -11.41
N VAL A 259 -12.79 -5.12 -12.42
CA VAL A 259 -12.31 -6.08 -13.44
C VAL A 259 -11.13 -5.49 -14.21
N SER A 260 -11.22 -4.23 -14.64
CA SER A 260 -10.13 -3.58 -15.38
C SER A 260 -8.88 -3.42 -14.51
N GLN A 261 -9.03 -3.10 -13.22
CA GLN A 261 -7.91 -3.07 -12.28
C GLN A 261 -7.24 -4.44 -12.17
N VAL A 262 -8.01 -5.51 -11.97
CA VAL A 262 -7.46 -6.87 -11.87
C VAL A 262 -6.74 -7.27 -13.16
N VAL A 263 -7.36 -7.03 -14.32
CA VAL A 263 -6.79 -7.39 -15.62
C VAL A 263 -5.50 -6.61 -15.89
N ILE A 264 -5.52 -5.28 -15.75
CA ILE A 264 -4.34 -4.45 -16.06
C ILE A 264 -3.22 -4.70 -15.05
N SER A 265 -3.52 -4.76 -13.74
CA SER A 265 -2.50 -5.10 -12.73
C SER A 265 -1.95 -6.51 -12.93
N GLY A 266 -2.79 -7.47 -13.34
CA GLY A 266 -2.37 -8.83 -13.67
C GLY A 266 -1.45 -8.88 -14.89
N ILE A 267 -1.77 -8.15 -15.95
CA ILE A 267 -0.91 -8.04 -17.15
C ILE A 267 0.43 -7.39 -16.79
N ILE A 268 0.40 -6.28 -16.04
CA ILE A 268 1.61 -5.59 -15.58
C ILE A 268 2.47 -6.53 -14.73
N SER A 269 1.87 -7.28 -13.80
CA SER A 269 2.57 -8.24 -12.95
C SER A 269 3.17 -9.39 -13.76
N ALA A 270 2.42 -9.99 -14.69
CA ALA A 270 2.90 -11.06 -15.55
C ALA A 270 4.06 -10.61 -16.45
N PHE A 271 3.96 -9.42 -17.04
CA PHE A 271 5.03 -8.85 -17.84
C PHE A 271 6.26 -8.49 -16.98
N SER A 272 6.04 -7.97 -15.78
CA SER A 272 7.13 -7.70 -14.83
C SER A 272 7.84 -8.96 -14.37
N LEU A 273 7.09 -10.05 -14.13
CA LEU A 273 7.65 -11.37 -13.84
C LEU A 273 8.49 -11.88 -14.99
N TRP A 274 8.00 -11.75 -16.23
CA TRP A 274 8.75 -12.13 -17.41
C TRP A 274 10.09 -11.38 -17.51
N LEU A 275 10.10 -10.09 -17.20
CA LEU A 275 11.32 -9.27 -17.26
C LEU A 275 12.35 -9.58 -16.17
N ILE A 276 11.92 -10.11 -15.02
CA ILE A 276 12.81 -10.44 -13.90
C ILE A 276 13.11 -11.94 -13.84
N TRP A 277 12.41 -12.76 -14.64
CA TRP A 277 12.56 -14.20 -14.59
C TRP A 277 14.02 -14.60 -14.83
N PRO A 278 14.67 -15.34 -13.91
CA PRO A 278 16.07 -15.67 -14.06
C PRO A 278 16.27 -16.58 -15.27
N GLU A 279 17.11 -16.13 -16.22
CA GLU A 279 17.51 -16.87 -17.42
C GLU A 279 18.10 -18.26 -17.08
N SER A 280 18.64 -18.45 -15.87
CA SER A 280 19.25 -19.69 -15.40
C SER A 280 18.27 -20.82 -15.08
N SER A 281 16.95 -20.57 -15.04
CA SER A 281 15.95 -21.62 -14.78
C SER A 281 15.49 -22.38 -16.03
N LEU A 282 15.97 -21.95 -17.21
CA LEU A 282 15.66 -22.55 -18.52
C LEU A 282 16.77 -23.47 -19.05
N TYR A 283 17.86 -23.64 -18.29
CA TYR A 283 19.00 -24.51 -18.62
C TYR A 283 19.22 -25.59 -17.58
#